data_AF-B5W997-F1
#
_entry.id   AF-B5W997-F1
#
_cell.length_a   1.000
_cell.length_b   1.000
_cell.length_c   1.000
_cell.angle_alpha   90.00
_cell.angle_beta   90.00
_cell.angle_gamma   90.00
#
_symmetry.space_group_name_H-M   'P 1'
#
loop_
_entity.id
_entity.type
_entity.pdbx_description
1 polymer ?
#
loop_
_entity_poly.entity_id
_entity_poly.type
_entity_poly.pdbx_seq_one_letter_code
_entity_poly.pdbx_strand_id
1 'polypeptide(L)'
;MLGFTQPTWVLGSKRKLPPLILLILIFWENLVTICSNSQGMEFEWDETKRLTNLRKHGINFIDVPLVFDGDIVTFEDDRFNYGEQRFVTLGLLQGRVVAIVHTEQEKCIRIISARKATKYEQQIYFEQLSN
;
A
#
# COMPACT_ATOMS: atom_id res chain seq x y z
N MET A 1 42.89 -8.17 9.87
CA MET A 1 42.04 -7.06 10.33
C MET A 1 40.80 -7.05 9.44
N LEU A 2 39.56 -7.26 9.84
CA LEU A 2 38.90 -7.65 11.09
C LEU A 2 37.89 -8.74 10.68
N GLY A 3 37.90 -9.87 11.39
CA GLY A 3 37.01 -11.01 11.10
C GLY A 3 35.60 -10.73 11.60
N PHE A 4 34.60 -10.98 10.76
CA PHE A 4 33.20 -10.99 11.15
C PHE A 4 32.89 -12.29 11.90
N THR A 5 32.87 -12.22 13.23
CA THR A 5 32.38 -13.29 14.09
C THR A 5 30.85 -13.27 14.09
N GLN A 6 30.21 -14.33 13.60
CA GLN A 6 28.77 -14.54 13.77
C GLN A 6 28.45 -14.75 15.26
N PRO A 7 27.37 -14.16 15.81
CA PRO A 7 26.96 -14.45 17.17
C PRO A 7 26.26 -15.81 17.23
N THR A 8 26.93 -16.79 17.85
CA THR A 8 26.32 -18.05 18.30
C THR A 8 25.45 -17.78 19.52
N TRP A 9 24.13 -17.82 19.38
CA TRP A 9 23.22 -17.78 20.54
C TRP A 9 22.92 -19.20 21.03
N VAL A 10 23.47 -19.48 22.21
CA VAL A 10 23.18 -20.66 23.03
C VAL A 10 21.72 -20.63 23.48
N LEU A 11 21.02 -21.73 23.24
CA LEU A 11 19.69 -22.02 23.76
C LEU A 11 19.72 -22.00 25.29
N GLY A 12 18.97 -21.09 25.92
CA GLY A 12 18.60 -21.23 27.33
C GLY A 12 18.67 -19.97 28.18
N SER A 13 17.59 -19.20 28.23
CA SER A 13 17.15 -18.56 29.49
C SER A 13 15.75 -18.01 29.32
N LYS A 14 14.77 -18.54 30.07
CA LYS A 14 13.47 -17.90 30.26
C LYS A 14 13.66 -16.64 31.11
N ARG A 15 13.98 -15.51 30.49
CA ARG A 15 13.91 -14.19 31.14
C ARG A 15 12.87 -13.35 30.41
N LYS A 16 11.78 -13.05 31.13
CA LYS A 16 10.73 -12.12 30.70
C LYS A 16 11.37 -10.78 30.34
N LEU A 17 11.30 -10.42 29.06
CA LEU A 17 11.69 -9.08 28.58
C LEU A 17 10.68 -8.05 29.12
N PRO A 18 11.14 -6.83 29.52
CA PRO A 18 10.26 -5.78 30.02
C PRO A 18 9.36 -5.23 28.90
N PRO A 19 8.09 -4.87 29.18
CA PRO A 19 7.05 -4.59 28.19
C PRO A 19 7.29 -3.33 27.34
N LEU A 20 8.27 -2.49 27.69
CA LEU A 20 8.55 -1.24 26.98
C LEU A 20 9.56 -1.37 25.83
N ILE A 21 10.29 -2.48 25.72
CA ILE A 21 11.24 -2.73 24.62
C ILE A 21 10.58 -3.50 23.46
N LEU A 22 9.40 -4.08 23.68
CA LEU A 22 8.64 -4.80 22.64
C LEU A 22 7.95 -3.85 21.64
N LEU A 23 7.75 -2.58 22.00
CA LEU A 23 7.08 -1.58 21.14
C LEU A 23 7.98 -0.99 20.05
N ILE A 24 9.30 -1.05 20.20
CA ILE A 24 10.25 -0.53 19.19
C ILE A 24 10.72 -1.62 18.21
N LEU A 25 10.55 -2.91 18.56
CA LEU A 25 11.00 -4.03 17.70
C LEU A 25 9.93 -4.55 16.73
N ILE A 26 8.67 -4.11 16.83
CA ILE A 26 7.62 -4.49 15.87
C ILE A 26 7.67 -3.60 14.59
N PHE A 27 8.54 -2.57 14.55
CA PHE A 27 8.46 -1.51 13.54
C PHE A 27 9.55 -1.51 12.44
N TRP A 28 10.50 -2.45 12.39
CA TRP A 28 11.65 -2.33 11.47
C TRP A 28 11.76 -3.36 10.33
N GLU A 29 10.96 -4.43 10.25
CA GLU A 29 11.04 -5.36 9.09
C GLU A 29 9.87 -5.21 8.11
N ASN A 30 9.43 -3.98 7.86
CA ASN A 30 8.61 -3.72 6.68
C ASN A 30 9.52 -3.57 5.48
N LEU A 31 9.69 -4.66 4.73
CA LEU A 31 10.23 -4.62 3.37
C LEU A 31 9.30 -3.75 2.53
N VAL A 32 9.66 -2.48 2.41
CA VAL A 32 9.03 -1.53 1.50
C VAL A 32 9.31 -2.03 0.09
N THR A 33 8.27 -2.47 -0.62
CA THR A 33 8.40 -2.90 -2.01
C THR A 33 8.12 -1.71 -2.91
N ILE A 34 9.06 -1.42 -3.79
CA ILE A 34 8.97 -0.32 -4.77
C ILE A 34 8.85 -0.93 -6.16
N CYS A 35 7.86 -0.49 -6.93
CA CYS A 35 7.72 -0.83 -8.35
C CYS A 35 7.60 0.44 -9.18
N SER A 36 8.30 0.51 -10.31
CA SER A 36 8.23 1.65 -11.24
C SER A 36 7.27 1.34 -12.39
N ASN A 37 6.43 2.30 -12.78
CA ASN A 37 5.62 2.21 -14.00
C ASN A 37 6.29 2.90 -15.20
N SER A 38 5.66 2.80 -16.38
CA SER A 38 6.18 3.35 -17.64
C SER A 38 6.30 4.88 -17.66
N GLN A 39 5.64 5.58 -16.73
CA GLN A 39 5.65 7.04 -16.61
C GLN A 39 6.68 7.56 -15.60
N GLY A 40 7.51 6.68 -15.03
CA GLY A 40 8.51 7.08 -14.03
C GLY A 40 7.93 7.38 -12.65
N MET A 41 6.68 6.96 -12.39
CA MET A 41 6.12 6.95 -11.04
C MET A 41 6.54 5.69 -10.31
N GLU A 42 6.96 5.85 -9.06
CA GLU A 42 7.24 4.76 -8.14
C GLU A 42 5.99 4.44 -7.30
N PHE A 43 5.74 3.16 -7.07
CA PHE A 43 4.66 2.70 -6.20
C PHE A 43 5.25 2.01 -5.00
N GLU A 44 4.85 2.47 -3.82
CA GLU A 44 5.30 1.97 -2.54
C GLU A 44 4.14 1.28 -1.79
N TRP A 45 4.44 0.15 -1.14
CA TRP A 45 3.53 -0.40 -0.14
C TRP A 45 4.24 -1.21 0.94
N ASP A 46 3.53 -1.39 2.04
CA ASP A 46 3.87 -2.32 3.11
C ASP A 46 3.42 -3.74 2.71
N GLU A 47 4.34 -4.69 2.72
CA GLU A 47 4.11 -6.07 2.29
C GLU A 47 3.09 -6.81 3.18
N THR A 48 3.09 -6.54 4.48
CA THR A 48 2.09 -7.07 5.42
C THR A 48 0.70 -6.55 5.07
N LYS A 49 0.59 -5.26 4.72
CA LYS A 49 -0.66 -4.66 4.25
C LYS A 49 -1.09 -5.23 2.90
N ARG A 50 -0.17 -5.44 1.96
CA ARG A 50 -0.47 -6.06 0.66
C ARG A 50 -1.10 -7.43 0.84
N LEU A 51 -0.49 -8.29 1.65
CA LEU A 51 -1.00 -9.63 1.91
C LEU A 51 -2.36 -9.60 2.61
N THR A 52 -2.55 -8.68 3.56
CA THR A 52 -3.83 -8.51 4.26
C THR A 52 -4.92 -8.01 3.30
N ASN A 53 -4.60 -7.05 2.43
CA ASN A 53 -5.51 -6.52 1.43
C ASN A 53 -5.90 -7.59 0.40
N LEU A 54 -4.92 -8.36 -0.08
CA LEU A 54 -5.15 -9.47 -1.01
C LEU A 54 -6.11 -10.50 -0.41
N ARG A 55 -5.92 -10.88 0.86
CA ARG A 55 -6.84 -11.81 1.55
C ARG A 55 -8.24 -11.23 1.74
N LYS A 56 -8.34 -9.94 2.05
CA LYS A 56 -9.62 -9.28 2.39
C LYS A 56 -10.44 -8.87 1.16
N HIS A 57 -9.76 -8.43 0.11
CA HIS A 57 -10.38 -7.76 -1.05
C HIS A 57 -10.08 -8.45 -2.39
N GLY A 58 -9.15 -9.41 -2.42
CA GLY A 58 -8.79 -10.15 -3.64
C GLY A 58 -8.03 -9.31 -4.66
N ILE A 59 -7.48 -8.16 -4.26
CA ILE A 59 -6.73 -7.25 -5.13
C ILE A 59 -5.30 -7.17 -4.61
N ASN A 60 -4.34 -7.40 -5.51
CA ASN A 60 -2.92 -7.32 -5.24
C ASN A 60 -2.42 -5.91 -5.59
N PHE A 61 -1.58 -5.33 -4.74
CA PHE A 61 -0.98 -4.01 -5.00
C PHE A 61 -0.01 -4.03 -6.18
N ILE A 62 0.55 -5.19 -6.51
CA ILE A 62 1.40 -5.36 -7.69
C ILE A 62 0.64 -5.07 -8.99
N ASP A 63 -0.68 -5.26 -9.01
CA ASP A 63 -1.51 -5.03 -10.20
C ASP A 63 -2.02 -3.59 -10.27
N VAL A 64 -1.84 -2.79 -9.21
CA VAL A 64 -2.32 -1.41 -9.13
C VAL A 64 -1.69 -0.50 -10.19
N PRO A 65 -0.37 -0.55 -10.49
CA PRO A 65 0.22 0.27 -11.53
C PRO A 65 -0.48 0.14 -12.90
N LEU A 66 -1.00 -1.05 -13.22
CA LEU A 66 -1.76 -1.29 -14.46
C LEU A 66 -3.05 -0.45 -14.55
N VAL A 67 -3.63 -0.11 -13.39
CA VAL A 67 -4.82 0.75 -13.32
C VAL A 67 -4.44 2.19 -13.67
N PHE A 68 -3.28 2.66 -13.19
CA PHE A 68 -2.77 4.00 -13.45
C PHE A 68 -2.29 4.20 -14.90
N ASP A 69 -2.00 3.12 -15.62
CA ASP A 69 -1.69 3.17 -17.06
C ASP A 69 -2.96 3.34 -17.94
N GLY A 70 -4.16 3.22 -17.37
CA GLY A 70 -5.43 3.36 -18.07
C GLY A 70 -6.22 4.62 -17.69
N ASP A 71 -7.50 4.63 -18.03
CA ASP A 71 -8.41 5.70 -17.65
C ASP A 71 -8.70 5.66 -16.14
N ILE A 72 -8.38 6.75 -15.47
CA ILE A 72 -8.54 6.89 -14.02
C ILE A 72 -9.32 8.14 -13.65
N VAL A 73 -9.99 8.09 -12.50
CA VAL A 73 -10.67 9.21 -11.86
C VAL A 73 -10.15 9.32 -10.44
N THR A 74 -9.41 10.37 -10.13
CA THR A 74 -8.84 10.62 -8.80
C THR A 74 -9.57 11.75 -8.11
N PHE A 75 -9.91 11.58 -6.83
CA PHE A 75 -10.45 12.63 -5.98
C PHE A 75 -9.84 12.58 -4.59
N GLU A 76 -9.81 13.72 -3.93
CA GLU A 76 -9.30 13.85 -2.57
C GLU A 76 -10.29 13.27 -1.55
N ASP A 77 -9.77 12.54 -0.56
CA ASP A 77 -10.53 12.05 0.59
C ASP A 77 -10.37 13.03 1.76
N ASP A 78 -11.18 14.07 1.76
CA ASP A 78 -11.19 15.14 2.76
C ASP A 78 -12.04 14.81 4.01
N ARG A 79 -12.57 13.59 4.09
CA ARG A 79 -13.55 13.20 5.12
C ARG A 79 -12.99 13.28 6.54
N PHE A 80 -11.68 13.14 6.71
CA PHE A 80 -11.02 13.24 8.00
C PHE A 80 -9.65 13.89 7.87
N ASN A 81 -9.26 14.68 8.87
CA ASN A 81 -7.92 15.21 8.97
C ASN A 81 -6.96 14.11 9.47
N TYR A 82 -6.39 13.37 8.52
CA TYR A 82 -5.45 12.28 8.81
C TYR A 82 -4.01 12.75 9.02
N GLY A 83 -3.73 14.07 8.93
CA GLY A 83 -2.37 14.63 8.96
C GLY A 83 -1.59 14.49 7.64
N GLU A 84 -2.12 13.70 6.70
CA GLU A 84 -1.57 13.47 5.36
C GLU A 84 -2.71 13.51 4.33
N GLN A 85 -2.44 14.05 3.14
CA GLN A 85 -3.42 14.13 2.06
C GLN A 85 -3.64 12.73 1.46
N ARG A 86 -4.88 12.25 1.46
CA ARG A 86 -5.26 10.95 0.91
C ARG A 86 -6.09 11.13 -0.33
N PHE A 87 -5.83 10.30 -1.31
CA PHE A 87 -6.55 10.28 -2.56
C PHE A 87 -7.22 8.93 -2.74
N VAL A 88 -8.37 8.97 -3.40
CA VAL A 88 -9.07 7.79 -3.89
C VAL A 88 -9.04 7.87 -5.40
N THR A 89 -8.35 6.90 -6.01
CA THR A 89 -8.34 6.71 -7.45
C THR A 89 -9.26 5.55 -7.81
N LEU A 90 -10.20 5.83 -8.70
CA LEU A 90 -11.01 4.84 -9.36
C LEU A 90 -10.39 4.51 -10.71
N GLY A 91 -10.36 3.23 -11.05
CA GLY A 91 -9.91 2.81 -12.36
C GLY A 91 -10.30 1.37 -12.67
N LEU A 92 -10.04 0.95 -13.90
CA LEU A 92 -10.40 -0.37 -14.38
C LEU A 92 -9.24 -1.36 -14.18
N LEU A 93 -9.50 -2.44 -13.45
CA LEU A 93 -8.60 -3.57 -13.32
C LEU A 93 -9.29 -4.84 -13.82
N GLN A 94 -8.79 -5.43 -14.90
CA GLN A 94 -9.32 -6.67 -15.48
C GLN A 94 -10.85 -6.64 -15.69
N GLY A 95 -11.38 -5.52 -16.18
CA GLY A 95 -12.82 -5.34 -16.44
C GLY A 95 -13.66 -5.06 -15.18
N ARG A 96 -13.05 -4.77 -14.03
CA ARG A 96 -13.74 -4.38 -12.79
C ARG A 96 -13.26 -3.02 -12.34
N VAL A 97 -14.18 -2.13 -11.96
CA VAL A 97 -13.79 -0.86 -11.35
C VAL A 97 -13.31 -1.12 -9.93
N VAL A 98 -12.10 -0.66 -9.63
CA VAL A 98 -11.46 -0.73 -8.33
C VAL A 98 -11.29 0.67 -7.76
N ALA A 99 -11.37 0.77 -6.44
CA ALA A 99 -11.09 1.98 -5.69
C ALA A 99 -9.79 1.78 -4.91
N ILE A 100 -8.83 2.65 -5.16
CA ILE A 100 -7.46 2.58 -4.66
C ILE A 100 -7.26 3.80 -3.78
N VAL A 101 -6.98 3.54 -2.50
CA VAL A 101 -6.67 4.59 -1.53
C VAL A 101 -5.16 4.68 -1.42
N HIS A 102 -4.63 5.86 -1.69
CA HIS A 102 -3.20 6.11 -1.68
C HIS A 102 -2.88 7.53 -1.20
N THR A 103 -1.61 7.76 -0.94
CA THR A 103 -1.05 9.08 -0.68
C THR A 103 -0.04 9.37 -1.78
N GLU A 104 -0.13 10.55 -2.37
CA GLU A 104 0.81 11.01 -3.39
C GLU A 104 1.97 11.78 -2.74
N GLN A 105 3.18 11.47 -3.19
CA GLN A 105 4.40 12.26 -2.99
C GLN A 105 4.97 12.61 -4.37
N GLU A 106 5.96 13.50 -4.45
CA GLU A 106 6.44 14.08 -5.72
C GLU A 106 6.67 13.07 -6.86
N LYS A 107 7.21 11.87 -6.54
CA LYS A 107 7.44 10.79 -7.53
C LYS A 107 7.03 9.41 -7.03
N CYS A 108 6.36 9.35 -5.88
CA CYS A 108 6.02 8.09 -5.23
C CYS A 108 4.56 8.07 -4.81
N ILE A 109 3.83 7.03 -5.22
CA ILE A 109 2.46 6.75 -4.81
C ILE A 109 2.52 5.63 -3.77
N ARG A 110 2.21 5.96 -2.52
CA ARG A 110 2.14 4.96 -1.46
C ARG A 110 0.73 4.40 -1.36
N ILE A 111 0.57 3.13 -1.70
CA ILE A 111 -0.70 2.42 -1.69
C ILE A 111 -1.05 2.02 -0.25
N ILE A 112 -2.24 2.45 0.20
CA ILE A 112 -2.76 2.14 1.53
C ILE A 112 -3.75 0.97 1.47
N SER A 113 -4.64 0.99 0.48
CA SER A 113 -5.72 0.00 0.34
C SER A 113 -6.19 -0.07 -1.11
N ALA A 114 -6.65 -1.25 -1.53
CA ALA A 114 -7.26 -1.44 -2.85
C ALA A 114 -8.47 -2.38 -2.70
N ARG A 115 -9.64 -1.92 -3.12
CA ARG A 115 -10.89 -2.67 -3.01
C ARG A 115 -11.70 -2.55 -4.28
N LYS A 116 -12.70 -3.42 -4.41
CA LYS A 116 -13.76 -3.20 -5.41
C LYS A 116 -14.46 -1.86 -5.16
N ALA A 117 -14.67 -1.09 -6.21
CA ALA A 117 -15.48 0.12 -6.13
C ALA A 117 -16.94 -0.24 -5.80
N THR A 118 -17.58 0.59 -4.98
CA THR A 118 -19.02 0.50 -4.72
C THR A 118 -19.81 0.81 -5.98
N LYS A 119 -21.12 0.52 -6.00
CA LYS A 119 -21.98 0.88 -7.14
C LYS A 119 -21.98 2.38 -7.42
N TYR A 120 -21.95 3.19 -6.36
CA TYR A 120 -21.90 4.64 -6.46
C TYR A 120 -20.57 5.13 -7.06
N GLU A 121 -19.44 4.58 -6.59
CA GLU A 121 -18.12 4.89 -7.16
C GLU A 121 -18.02 4.42 -8.62
N GLN A 122 -18.55 3.26 -8.96
CA GLN A 122 -18.63 2.78 -10.35
C GLN A 122 -19.38 3.76 -11.25
N GLN A 123 -20.53 4.26 -10.78
CA GLN A 123 -21.33 5.25 -11.49
C GLN A 123 -20.50 6.51 -11.76
N ILE A 124 -19.85 7.07 -10.73
CA ILE A 124 -18.97 8.24 -10.86
C ILE A 124 -17.89 8.02 -11.91
N TYR A 125 -17.23 6.86 -11.88
CA TYR A 125 -16.18 6.52 -12.83
C TYR A 125 -16.69 6.55 -14.29
N PHE A 126 -17.82 5.89 -14.56
CA PHE A 126 -18.37 5.87 -15.93
C PHE A 126 -18.93 7.21 -16.38
N GLU A 127 -19.54 7.99 -15.48
CA GLU A 127 -20.03 9.33 -15.80
C GLU A 127 -18.88 10.27 -16.17
N GLN A 128 -17.79 10.25 -15.40
CA GLN A 128 -16.61 11.10 -15.66
C GLN A 128 -15.90 10.75 -16.96
N LEU A 129 -15.89 9.48 -17.37
CA LEU A 129 -15.29 9.06 -18.64
C LEU A 129 -16.20 9.23 -19.87
N SER A 130 -17.49 9.50 -19.66
CA SER A 130 -18.45 9.69 -20.76
C SER A 130 -18.56 11.13 -21.26
N ASN A 131 -17.90 12.08 -20.57
CA ASN A 131 -17.83 13.50 -20.94
C ASN A 131 -16.54 13.82 -21.69
#